data_AF-B4GTL9-F1
#
_entry.id   AF-B4GTL9-F1
#
_cell.length_a   1.000
_cell.length_b   1.000
_cell.length_c   1.000
_cell.angle_alpha   90.00
_cell.angle_beta   90.00
_cell.angle_gamma   90.00
#
_symmetry.space_group_name_H-M   'P 1'
#
loop_
_entity.id
_entity.type
_entity.pdbx_description
1 polymer ?
#
loop_
_entity_poly.entity_id
_entity_poly.type
_entity_poly.pdbx_seq_one_letter_code
_entity_poly.pdbx_strand_id
1 'polypeptide(L)'
;MPGFHLNEMGEMVLDAIDDIGVVDVYDLASDIGKEYERIMDRFGTDAVSGLMPKIINTLELLEALATKNERENATIQDLRDKITQLESEKLEKAEFRRRFEKELELIEEQWRSETNELVDLVSSLQDENKRLLNIQSERLKGSERDTRRRHKLMQAQVKTLCEERADFLAQLQDQCREINQLRKRLGLAEKENEDLVQSYDDDQNDPNRPRYTTRELKELISERDELLTTIDGLNEQLAELKPPSQLKAKRSRHISSSDDSDDDEGHLADNDDDDDDDEEAAEAAAELEPPVAGETPPGHDAPVQGPLPYEPDDAPWKKSSESSIRKFFRKLFSDPSDGNNTFPKRSLATLSKMALSATPGSVSGSAAAAAISFSGEAAK
;
A
#
# COMPACT_ATOMS: atom_id res chain seq x y z
N MET A 1 -41.01 -13.71 -43.86
CA MET A 1 -41.90 -14.64 -44.57
C MET A 1 -42.57 -13.89 -45.71
N PRO A 2 -42.76 -14.48 -46.90
CA PRO A 2 -43.69 -13.95 -47.89
C PRO A 2 -45.13 -14.03 -47.35
N GLY A 3 -45.97 -13.06 -47.72
CA GLY A 3 -47.33 -12.96 -47.19
C GLY A 3 -48.29 -13.99 -47.79
N PHE A 4 -49.23 -14.47 -46.97
CA PHE A 4 -50.44 -15.12 -47.47
C PHE A 4 -51.41 -14.02 -47.92
N HIS A 5 -51.50 -13.79 -49.24
CA HIS A 5 -52.66 -13.10 -49.79
C HIS A 5 -53.84 -14.07 -49.74
N LEU A 6 -54.66 -13.94 -48.71
CA LEU A 6 -56.05 -14.38 -48.77
C LEU A 6 -56.77 -13.52 -49.82
N ASN A 7 -57.76 -14.10 -50.49
CA ASN A 7 -58.57 -13.34 -51.45
C ASN A 7 -59.46 -12.37 -50.66
N GLU A 8 -59.33 -11.08 -50.92
CA GLU A 8 -60.17 -9.99 -50.40
C GLU A 8 -61.67 -10.27 -50.58
N MET A 9 -62.04 -10.85 -51.74
CA MET A 9 -63.41 -11.30 -52.06
C MET A 9 -63.84 -12.61 -51.37
N GLY A 10 -62.90 -13.34 -50.75
CA GLY A 10 -63.16 -14.51 -49.91
C GLY A 10 -63.23 -14.14 -48.42
N GLU A 11 -62.42 -13.18 -47.96
CA GLU A 11 -62.52 -12.59 -46.61
C GLU A 11 -63.89 -11.94 -46.40
N MET A 12 -64.34 -11.08 -47.33
CA MET A 12 -65.70 -10.50 -47.30
C MET A 12 -66.85 -11.53 -47.28
N VAL A 13 -66.63 -12.76 -47.76
CA VAL A 13 -67.63 -13.83 -47.76
C VAL A 13 -67.57 -14.68 -46.49
N LEU A 14 -66.46 -14.64 -45.75
CA LEU A 14 -66.35 -15.24 -44.41
C LEU A 14 -66.95 -14.31 -43.35
N ASP A 15 -66.63 -13.01 -43.37
CA ASP A 15 -67.27 -12.00 -42.51
C ASP A 15 -68.81 -12.08 -42.61
N ALA A 16 -69.34 -12.14 -43.84
CA ALA A 16 -70.78 -12.23 -44.12
C ALA A 16 -71.45 -13.58 -43.73
N ILE A 17 -70.67 -14.55 -43.23
CA ILE A 17 -71.18 -15.82 -42.66
C ILE A 17 -71.02 -15.84 -41.14
N ASP A 18 -69.98 -15.18 -40.60
CA ASP A 18 -69.77 -15.05 -39.15
C ASP A 18 -70.74 -14.07 -38.48
N ASP A 19 -71.30 -13.11 -39.24
CA ASP A 19 -72.31 -12.13 -38.78
C ASP A 19 -73.77 -12.64 -38.80
N ILE A 20 -74.08 -13.87 -39.25
CA ILE A 20 -75.46 -14.40 -39.24
C ILE A 20 -75.85 -14.79 -37.81
N GLY A 21 -76.48 -13.86 -37.11
CA GLY A 21 -76.95 -14.04 -35.73
C GLY A 21 -78.25 -14.82 -35.64
N VAL A 22 -78.61 -15.18 -34.40
CA VAL A 22 -79.90 -15.83 -34.09
C VAL A 22 -81.08 -14.95 -34.52
N VAL A 23 -80.94 -13.62 -34.41
CA VAL A 23 -81.97 -12.64 -34.81
C VAL A 23 -82.32 -12.76 -36.29
N ASP A 24 -81.32 -12.87 -37.17
CA ASP A 24 -81.50 -12.97 -38.62
C ASP A 24 -82.23 -14.27 -39.02
N VAL A 25 -82.04 -15.34 -38.26
CA VAL A 25 -82.78 -16.61 -38.43
C VAL A 25 -84.26 -16.44 -38.06
N TYR A 26 -84.59 -15.67 -37.02
CA TYR A 26 -85.97 -15.36 -36.65
C TYR A 26 -86.67 -14.45 -37.67
N ASP A 27 -85.98 -13.45 -38.23
CA ASP A 27 -86.54 -12.59 -39.28
C ASP A 27 -86.73 -13.36 -40.61
N LEU A 28 -85.78 -14.21 -40.99
CA LEU A 28 -85.93 -15.13 -42.13
C LEU A 28 -87.11 -16.10 -41.93
N ALA A 29 -87.27 -16.66 -40.73
CA ALA A 29 -88.41 -17.51 -40.39
C ALA A 29 -89.75 -16.76 -40.47
N SER A 30 -89.78 -15.48 -40.07
CA SER A 30 -90.93 -14.59 -40.15
C SER A 30 -91.37 -14.37 -41.61
N ASP A 31 -90.44 -14.08 -42.52
CA ASP A 31 -90.75 -13.88 -43.94
C ASP A 31 -91.13 -15.18 -44.66
N ILE A 32 -90.48 -16.31 -44.36
CA ILE A 32 -90.90 -17.62 -44.85
C ILE A 32 -92.32 -17.95 -44.37
N GLY A 33 -92.67 -17.63 -43.12
CA GLY A 33 -94.02 -17.79 -42.58
C GLY A 33 -95.09 -17.03 -43.39
N LYS A 34 -94.81 -15.77 -43.76
CA LYS A 34 -95.70 -14.92 -44.57
C LYS A 34 -95.87 -15.43 -46.01
N GLU A 35 -94.87 -16.10 -46.59
CA GLU A 35 -95.01 -16.81 -47.87
C GLU A 35 -95.91 -18.05 -47.71
N TYR A 36 -95.69 -18.84 -46.65
CA TYR A 36 -96.44 -20.07 -46.40
C TYR A 36 -97.93 -19.82 -46.14
N GLU A 37 -98.26 -18.77 -45.39
CA GLU A 37 -99.64 -18.28 -45.19
C GLU A 37 -100.32 -17.99 -46.55
N ARG A 38 -99.67 -17.21 -47.42
CA ARG A 38 -100.18 -16.88 -48.76
C ARG A 38 -100.32 -18.08 -49.71
N ILE A 39 -99.62 -19.19 -49.46
CA ILE A 39 -99.81 -20.45 -50.19
C ILE A 39 -101.03 -21.18 -49.64
N MET A 40 -101.20 -21.28 -48.31
CA MET A 40 -102.37 -21.91 -47.69
C MET A 40 -103.68 -21.21 -48.09
N ASP A 41 -103.71 -19.88 -48.10
CA ASP A 41 -104.88 -19.08 -48.51
C ASP A 41 -105.36 -19.36 -49.94
N ARG A 42 -104.43 -19.76 -50.82
CA ARG A 42 -104.69 -19.92 -52.27
C ARG A 42 -104.90 -21.37 -52.70
N PHE A 43 -104.26 -22.31 -52.01
CA PHE A 43 -104.20 -23.73 -52.41
C PHE A 43 -104.68 -24.70 -51.32
N GLY A 44 -105.06 -24.19 -50.15
CA GLY A 44 -105.43 -24.99 -48.98
C GLY A 44 -104.21 -25.49 -48.18
N THR A 45 -104.46 -25.89 -46.94
CA THR A 45 -103.43 -26.36 -45.99
C THR A 45 -102.70 -27.61 -46.48
N ASP A 46 -103.38 -28.48 -47.22
CA ASP A 46 -102.86 -29.78 -47.67
C ASP A 46 -101.68 -29.64 -48.63
N ALA A 47 -101.62 -28.54 -49.41
CA ALA A 47 -100.50 -28.23 -50.29
C ALA A 47 -99.18 -27.98 -49.54
N VAL A 48 -99.26 -27.64 -48.24
CA VAL A 48 -98.13 -27.14 -47.42
C VAL A 48 -97.80 -28.10 -46.27
N SER A 49 -98.78 -28.86 -45.79
CA SER A 49 -98.72 -29.78 -44.64
C SER A 49 -97.50 -30.72 -44.63
N GLY A 50 -97.12 -31.29 -45.78
CA GLY A 50 -95.96 -32.21 -45.89
C GLY A 50 -94.59 -31.54 -46.00
N LEU A 51 -94.53 -30.21 -46.10
CA LEU A 51 -93.30 -29.43 -46.29
C LEU A 51 -92.99 -28.53 -45.09
N MET A 52 -94.00 -27.93 -44.44
CA MET A 52 -93.82 -27.05 -43.28
C MET A 52 -92.98 -27.68 -42.14
N PRO A 53 -93.16 -28.96 -41.75
CA PRO A 53 -92.33 -29.57 -40.70
C PRO A 53 -90.84 -29.69 -41.08
N LYS A 54 -90.53 -29.75 -42.38
CA LYS A 54 -89.14 -29.80 -42.87
C LYS A 54 -88.50 -28.43 -42.83
N ILE A 55 -89.25 -27.39 -43.20
CA ILE A 55 -88.85 -25.98 -43.10
C ILE A 55 -88.53 -25.63 -41.64
N ILE A 56 -89.43 -25.97 -40.72
CA ILE A 56 -89.25 -25.78 -39.27
C ILE A 56 -87.94 -26.48 -38.83
N ASN A 57 -87.78 -27.77 -39.09
CA ASN A 57 -86.56 -28.52 -38.73
C ASN A 57 -85.27 -27.94 -39.36
N THR A 58 -85.33 -27.31 -40.55
CA THR A 58 -84.16 -26.62 -41.12
C THR A 58 -83.88 -25.27 -40.48
N LEU A 59 -84.91 -24.56 -40.01
CA LEU A 59 -84.75 -23.29 -39.30
C LEU A 59 -84.29 -23.52 -37.85
N GLU A 60 -84.81 -24.53 -37.16
CA GLU A 60 -84.33 -24.98 -35.84
C GLU A 60 -82.84 -25.40 -35.90
N LEU A 61 -82.43 -26.10 -36.96
CA LEU A 61 -81.02 -26.44 -37.19
C LEU A 61 -80.16 -25.20 -37.48
N LEU A 62 -80.69 -24.22 -38.22
CA LEU A 62 -79.99 -22.97 -38.51
C LEU A 62 -79.85 -22.10 -37.25
N GLU A 63 -80.89 -21.99 -36.42
CA GLU A 63 -80.84 -21.33 -35.11
C GLU A 63 -79.80 -22.00 -34.20
N ALA A 64 -79.78 -23.33 -34.14
CA ALA A 64 -78.80 -24.08 -33.36
C ALA A 64 -77.35 -23.86 -33.84
N LEU A 65 -77.15 -23.62 -35.14
CA LEU A 65 -75.84 -23.28 -35.72
C LEU A 65 -75.46 -21.81 -35.47
N ALA A 66 -76.38 -20.85 -35.66
CA ALA A 66 -76.15 -19.43 -35.35
C ALA A 66 -75.84 -19.23 -33.87
N THR A 67 -76.64 -19.81 -32.97
CA THR A 67 -76.42 -19.81 -31.51
C THR A 67 -75.08 -20.45 -31.12
N LYS A 68 -74.58 -21.40 -31.94
CA LYS A 68 -73.25 -21.99 -31.74
C LYS A 68 -72.15 -21.04 -32.23
N ASN A 69 -72.33 -20.39 -33.38
CA ASN A 69 -71.35 -19.45 -33.92
C ASN A 69 -71.18 -18.23 -33.00
N GLU A 70 -72.28 -17.61 -32.53
CA GLU A 70 -72.25 -16.52 -31.55
C GLU A 70 -71.42 -16.87 -30.30
N ARG A 71 -71.55 -18.10 -29.79
CA ARG A 71 -70.79 -18.58 -28.62
C ARG A 71 -69.32 -18.83 -28.94
N GLU A 72 -69.02 -19.41 -30.11
CA GLU A 72 -67.65 -19.66 -30.54
C GLU A 72 -66.93 -18.33 -30.81
N ASN A 73 -67.57 -17.39 -31.50
CA ASN A 73 -67.07 -16.02 -31.72
C ASN A 73 -66.89 -15.24 -30.40
N ALA A 74 -67.80 -15.38 -29.42
CA ALA A 74 -67.60 -14.83 -28.09
C ALA A 74 -66.34 -15.41 -27.41
N THR A 75 -66.15 -16.74 -27.44
CA THR A 75 -64.93 -17.35 -26.86
C THR A 75 -63.65 -17.00 -27.63
N ILE A 76 -63.73 -16.79 -28.94
CA ILE A 76 -62.61 -16.30 -29.76
C ILE A 76 -62.28 -14.86 -29.36
N GLN A 77 -63.27 -14.02 -29.07
CA GLN A 77 -63.05 -12.66 -28.61
C GLN A 77 -62.46 -12.61 -27.19
N ASP A 78 -62.99 -13.38 -26.23
CA ASP A 78 -62.39 -13.55 -24.89
C ASP A 78 -60.91 -13.98 -24.98
N LEU A 79 -60.57 -14.88 -25.91
CA LEU A 79 -59.20 -15.33 -26.15
C LEU A 79 -58.32 -14.25 -26.80
N ARG A 80 -58.85 -13.47 -27.76
CA ARG A 80 -58.15 -12.32 -28.36
C ARG A 80 -57.83 -11.27 -27.29
N ASP A 81 -58.81 -10.92 -26.47
CA ASP A 81 -58.64 -9.93 -25.39
C ASP A 81 -57.71 -10.45 -24.28
N LYS A 82 -57.69 -11.76 -24.01
CA LYS A 82 -56.70 -12.33 -23.10
C LYS A 82 -55.29 -12.39 -23.70
N ILE A 83 -55.15 -12.56 -25.02
CA ILE A 83 -53.85 -12.45 -25.71
C ILE A 83 -53.31 -11.02 -25.61
N THR A 84 -54.10 -10.00 -25.97
CA THR A 84 -53.65 -8.60 -25.91
C THR A 84 -53.28 -8.17 -24.49
N GLN A 85 -54.03 -8.61 -23.46
CA GLN A 85 -53.66 -8.39 -22.05
C GLN A 85 -52.34 -9.08 -21.68
N LEU A 86 -52.11 -10.33 -22.11
CA LEU A 86 -50.86 -11.04 -21.80
C LEU A 86 -49.66 -10.45 -22.55
N GLU A 87 -49.87 -9.87 -23.73
CA GLU A 87 -48.83 -9.19 -24.50
C GLU A 87 -48.46 -7.83 -23.89
N SER A 88 -49.43 -7.03 -23.42
CA SER A 88 -49.15 -5.78 -22.68
C SER A 88 -48.46 -6.08 -21.35
N GLU A 89 -48.96 -7.02 -20.55
CA GLU A 89 -48.31 -7.48 -19.31
C GLU A 89 -46.85 -7.93 -19.56
N LYS A 90 -46.59 -8.64 -20.67
CA LYS A 90 -45.26 -9.12 -21.05
C LYS A 90 -44.34 -7.96 -21.44
N LEU A 91 -44.86 -6.96 -22.15
CA LEU A 91 -44.13 -5.77 -22.56
C LEU A 91 -43.78 -4.89 -21.35
N GLU A 92 -44.73 -4.62 -20.46
CA GLU A 92 -44.50 -3.86 -19.21
C GLU A 92 -43.45 -4.54 -18.31
N LYS A 93 -43.53 -5.87 -18.17
CA LYS A 93 -42.54 -6.64 -17.40
C LYS A 93 -41.15 -6.63 -18.05
N ALA A 94 -41.06 -6.44 -19.38
CA ALA A 94 -39.79 -6.27 -20.09
C ALA A 94 -39.24 -4.84 -19.96
N GLU A 95 -40.11 -3.84 -20.07
CA GLU A 95 -39.81 -2.43 -19.77
C GLU A 95 -39.25 -2.25 -18.35
N PHE A 96 -39.91 -2.83 -17.35
CA PHE A 96 -39.48 -2.75 -15.95
C PHE A 96 -38.09 -3.36 -15.75
N ARG A 97 -37.84 -4.57 -16.29
CA ARG A 97 -36.50 -5.19 -16.25
C ARG A 97 -35.45 -4.29 -16.90
N ARG A 98 -35.71 -3.74 -18.10
CA ARG A 98 -34.78 -2.84 -18.80
C ARG A 98 -34.50 -1.54 -18.04
N ARG A 99 -35.45 -1.03 -17.24
CA ARG A 99 -35.23 0.14 -16.37
C ARG A 99 -34.34 -0.22 -15.18
N PHE A 100 -34.67 -1.32 -14.48
CA PHE A 100 -33.89 -1.82 -13.36
C PHE A 100 -32.45 -2.22 -13.74
N GLU A 101 -32.27 -2.80 -14.92
CA GLU A 101 -30.97 -3.14 -15.53
C GLU A 101 -30.12 -1.88 -15.73
N LYS A 102 -30.70 -0.80 -16.28
CA LYS A 102 -30.02 0.50 -16.41
C LYS A 102 -29.74 1.21 -15.09
N GLU A 103 -30.64 1.10 -14.12
CA GLU A 103 -30.43 1.63 -12.77
C GLU A 103 -29.27 0.90 -12.07
N LEU A 104 -29.14 -0.41 -12.29
CA LEU A 104 -28.00 -1.21 -11.82
C LEU A 104 -26.69 -0.85 -12.55
N GLU A 105 -26.71 -0.72 -13.88
CA GLU A 105 -25.56 -0.25 -14.68
C GLU A 105 -25.03 1.10 -14.18
N LEU A 106 -25.93 2.05 -13.87
CA LEU A 106 -25.56 3.38 -13.36
C LEU A 106 -24.95 3.32 -11.95
N ILE A 107 -25.47 2.48 -11.05
CA ILE A 107 -24.92 2.28 -9.70
C ILE A 107 -23.53 1.62 -9.80
N GLU A 108 -23.38 0.63 -10.67
CA GLU A 108 -22.11 -0.05 -10.92
C GLU A 108 -21.03 0.89 -11.51
N GLU A 109 -21.40 1.79 -12.43
CA GLU A 109 -20.47 2.77 -12.99
C GLU A 109 -20.12 3.87 -11.97
N GLN A 110 -21.08 4.33 -11.17
CA GLN A 110 -20.81 5.25 -10.06
C GLN A 110 -19.84 4.63 -9.04
N TRP A 111 -20.06 3.38 -8.63
CA TRP A 111 -19.15 2.66 -7.73
C TRP A 111 -17.75 2.49 -8.33
N ARG A 112 -17.64 2.28 -9.64
CA ARG A 112 -16.33 2.26 -10.34
C ARG A 112 -15.65 3.63 -10.33
N SER A 113 -16.38 4.72 -10.59
CA SER A 113 -15.83 6.08 -10.51
C SER A 113 -15.32 6.39 -9.10
N GLU A 114 -16.17 6.23 -8.08
CA GLU A 114 -15.81 6.50 -6.68
C GLU A 114 -14.61 5.64 -6.22
N THR A 115 -14.55 4.37 -6.63
CA THR A 115 -13.40 3.50 -6.33
C THR A 115 -12.11 4.00 -6.99
N ASN A 116 -12.16 4.39 -8.27
CA ASN A 116 -11.00 4.91 -9.00
C ASN A 116 -10.52 6.25 -8.41
N GLU A 117 -11.44 7.17 -8.10
CA GLU A 117 -11.15 8.47 -7.49
C GLU A 117 -10.47 8.31 -6.11
N LEU A 118 -10.91 7.32 -5.31
CA LEU A 118 -10.27 6.97 -4.04
C LEU A 118 -8.87 6.35 -4.24
N VAL A 119 -8.68 5.52 -5.26
CA VAL A 119 -7.36 4.94 -5.59
C VAL A 119 -6.39 6.02 -6.07
N ASP A 120 -6.81 6.95 -6.93
CA ASP A 120 -6.00 8.07 -7.40
C ASP A 120 -5.62 9.02 -6.26
N LEU A 121 -6.54 9.27 -5.32
CA LEU A 121 -6.27 10.05 -4.12
C LEU A 121 -5.26 9.34 -3.20
N VAL A 122 -5.42 8.03 -2.97
CA VAL A 122 -4.47 7.24 -2.16
C VAL A 122 -3.09 7.21 -2.81
N SER A 123 -3.00 7.02 -4.13
CA SER A 123 -1.75 7.07 -4.89
C SER A 123 -1.06 8.44 -4.73
N SER A 124 -1.81 9.53 -4.94
CA SER A 124 -1.32 10.90 -4.77
C SER A 124 -0.79 11.18 -3.35
N LEU A 125 -1.48 10.67 -2.32
CA LEU A 125 -1.06 10.79 -0.93
C LEU A 125 0.16 9.91 -0.61
N GLN A 126 0.30 8.74 -1.23
CA GLN A 126 1.48 7.89 -1.08
C GLN A 126 2.72 8.54 -1.71
N ASP A 127 2.59 9.10 -2.91
CA ASP A 127 3.69 9.79 -3.59
C ASP A 127 4.13 11.07 -2.85
N GLU A 128 3.20 11.88 -2.32
CA GLU A 128 3.59 13.05 -1.52
C GLU A 128 4.23 12.65 -0.18
N ASN A 129 3.74 11.59 0.49
CA ASN A 129 4.42 11.07 1.69
C ASN A 129 5.84 10.58 1.37
N LYS A 130 6.03 9.86 0.26
CA LYS A 130 7.34 9.40 -0.24
C LYS A 130 8.27 10.57 -0.59
N ARG A 131 7.73 11.61 -1.21
CA ARG A 131 8.43 12.88 -1.51
C ARG A 131 8.89 13.58 -0.22
N LEU A 132 7.99 13.73 0.75
CA LEU A 132 8.30 14.36 2.04
C LEU A 132 9.33 13.55 2.84
N LEU A 133 9.21 12.22 2.87
CA LEU A 133 10.19 11.33 3.51
C LEU A 133 11.58 11.48 2.89
N ASN A 134 11.67 11.54 1.55
CA ASN A 134 12.94 11.78 0.85
C ASN A 134 13.54 13.14 1.23
N ILE A 135 12.76 14.23 1.18
CA ILE A 135 13.21 15.58 1.55
C ILE A 135 13.67 15.63 3.02
N GLN A 136 12.98 14.95 3.94
CA GLN A 136 13.41 14.87 5.34
C GLN A 136 14.70 14.03 5.50
N SER A 137 14.83 12.91 4.78
CA SER A 137 16.03 12.06 4.78
C SER A 137 17.25 12.82 4.27
N GLU A 138 17.12 13.54 3.15
CA GLU A 138 18.19 14.38 2.60
C GLU A 138 18.58 15.52 3.53
N ARG A 139 17.60 16.21 4.14
CA ARG A 139 17.85 17.28 5.11
C ARG A 139 18.58 16.77 6.36
N LEU A 140 18.22 15.58 6.86
CA LEU A 140 18.89 14.95 7.99
C LEU A 140 20.33 14.52 7.63
N LYS A 141 20.52 13.85 6.50
CA LYS A 141 21.86 13.49 5.96
C LYS A 141 22.74 14.71 5.73
N GLY A 142 22.17 15.82 5.26
CA GLY A 142 22.87 17.10 5.11
C GLY A 142 23.33 17.68 6.46
N SER A 143 22.42 17.73 7.44
CA SER A 143 22.69 18.18 8.81
C SER A 143 23.76 17.32 9.49
N GLU A 144 23.67 15.99 9.37
CA GLU A 144 24.64 15.05 9.94
C GLU A 144 26.04 15.20 9.32
N ARG A 145 26.11 15.40 7.99
CA ARG A 145 27.39 15.65 7.31
C ARG A 145 28.02 16.98 7.74
N ASP A 146 27.21 17.99 8.06
CA ASP A 146 27.69 19.26 8.61
C ASP A 146 28.12 19.14 10.09
N THR A 147 27.36 18.47 10.95
CA THR A 147 27.75 18.26 12.36
C THR A 147 29.00 17.40 12.47
N ARG A 148 29.14 16.33 11.67
CA ARG A 148 30.38 15.54 11.58
C ARG A 148 31.58 16.38 11.08
N ARG A 149 31.38 17.30 10.12
CA ARG A 149 32.42 18.24 9.66
C ARG A 149 32.84 19.21 10.77
N ARG A 150 31.88 19.85 11.44
CA ARG A 150 32.14 20.76 12.56
C ARG A 150 32.83 20.05 13.73
N HIS A 151 32.44 18.81 14.03
CA HIS A 151 33.09 18.00 15.06
C HIS A 151 34.54 17.69 14.71
N LYS A 152 34.84 17.23 13.47
CA LYS A 152 36.23 17.00 13.03
C LYS A 152 37.09 18.26 13.08
N LEU A 153 36.56 19.41 12.67
CA LEU A 153 37.28 20.70 12.75
C LEU A 153 37.59 21.10 14.19
N MET A 154 36.61 20.99 15.09
CA MET A 154 36.78 21.31 16.51
C MET A 154 37.73 20.32 17.21
N GLN A 155 37.67 19.03 16.87
CA GLN A 155 38.60 18.01 17.36
C GLN A 155 40.05 18.28 16.92
N ALA A 156 40.26 18.68 15.66
CA ALA A 156 41.56 19.08 15.17
C ALA A 156 42.09 20.34 15.90
N GLN A 157 41.24 21.35 16.10
CA GLN A 157 41.60 22.55 16.86
C GLN A 157 41.99 22.22 18.32
N VAL A 158 41.25 21.33 18.98
CA VAL A 158 41.59 20.86 20.33
C VAL A 158 42.93 20.11 20.35
N LYS A 159 43.22 19.28 19.33
CA LYS A 159 44.51 18.59 19.20
C LYS A 159 45.68 19.59 19.12
N THR A 160 45.58 20.60 18.24
CA THR A 160 46.59 21.66 18.11
C THR A 160 46.77 22.46 19.40
N LEU A 161 45.69 22.81 20.11
CA LEU A 161 45.79 23.49 21.41
C LEU A 161 46.42 22.59 22.51
N CYS A 162 46.28 21.26 22.41
CA CYS A 162 46.97 20.33 23.29
C CYS A 162 48.47 20.19 22.95
N GLU A 163 48.83 20.25 21.67
CA GLU A 163 50.21 20.25 21.17
C GLU A 163 50.94 21.53 21.59
N GLU A 164 50.38 22.71 21.30
CA GLU A 164 50.90 24.02 21.76
C GLU A 164 51.10 24.03 23.29
N ARG A 165 50.13 23.50 24.05
CA ARG A 165 50.24 23.40 25.51
C ARG A 165 51.37 22.46 25.96
N ALA A 166 51.67 21.40 25.23
CA ALA A 166 52.79 20.52 25.53
C ALA A 166 54.13 21.23 25.29
N ASP A 167 54.26 21.96 24.17
CA ASP A 167 55.45 22.75 23.84
C ASP A 167 55.74 23.83 24.89
N PHE A 168 54.72 24.59 25.33
CA PHE A 168 54.90 25.59 26.39
C PHE A 168 55.28 24.96 27.73
N LEU A 169 54.80 23.76 28.05
CA LEU A 169 55.19 23.04 29.27
C LEU A 169 56.63 22.52 29.19
N ALA A 170 57.09 22.06 28.02
CA ALA A 170 58.48 21.67 27.78
C ALA A 170 59.42 22.87 27.93
N GLN A 171 59.12 23.99 27.25
CA GLN A 171 59.88 25.25 27.35
C GLN A 171 59.98 25.75 28.80
N LEU A 172 58.87 25.72 29.55
CA LEU A 172 58.87 26.11 30.96
C LEU A 172 59.70 25.15 31.83
N GLN A 173 59.69 23.85 31.53
CA GLN A 173 60.52 22.87 32.22
C GLN A 173 62.02 23.10 31.94
N ASP A 174 62.40 23.44 30.70
CA ASP A 174 63.78 23.76 30.33
C ASP A 174 64.26 25.07 30.95
N GLN A 175 63.44 26.12 30.97
CA GLN A 175 63.75 27.33 31.75
C GLN A 175 63.94 27.02 33.24
N CYS A 176 63.12 26.12 33.82
CA CYS A 176 63.32 25.65 35.19
C CYS A 176 64.63 24.84 35.36
N ARG A 177 65.04 24.04 34.37
CA ARG A 177 66.35 23.35 34.36
C ARG A 177 67.49 24.38 34.31
N GLU A 178 67.41 25.37 33.44
CA GLU A 178 68.42 26.42 33.28
C GLU A 178 68.55 27.29 34.54
N ILE A 179 67.43 27.79 35.09
CA ILE A 179 67.44 28.58 36.35
C ILE A 179 68.11 27.78 37.49
N ASN A 180 67.90 26.47 37.57
CA ASN A 180 68.56 25.63 38.57
C ASN A 180 70.06 25.39 38.25
N GLN A 181 70.48 25.36 36.99
CA GLN A 181 71.90 25.36 36.61
C GLN A 181 72.57 26.69 36.95
N LEU A 182 71.93 27.83 36.63
CA LEU A 182 72.44 29.16 36.93
C LEU A 182 72.55 29.40 38.44
N ARG A 183 71.56 28.98 39.24
CA ARG A 183 71.64 28.99 40.71
C ARG A 183 72.79 28.15 41.25
N LYS A 184 73.06 26.97 40.68
CA LYS A 184 74.22 26.14 41.06
C LYS A 184 75.55 26.82 40.70
N ARG A 185 75.67 27.43 39.52
CA ARG A 185 76.87 28.19 39.11
C ARG A 185 77.08 29.41 40.00
N LEU A 186 76.00 30.13 40.32
CA LEU A 186 76.03 31.27 41.24
C LEU A 186 76.53 30.84 42.63
N GLY A 187 75.95 29.80 43.24
CA GLY A 187 76.39 29.30 44.55
C GLY A 187 77.83 28.77 44.58
N LEU A 188 78.34 28.24 43.46
CA LEU A 188 79.76 27.90 43.32
C LEU A 188 80.65 29.15 43.28
N ALA A 189 80.25 30.17 42.51
CA ALA A 189 80.99 31.43 42.43
C ALA A 189 80.89 32.26 43.73
N GLU A 190 79.76 32.23 44.44
CA GLU A 190 79.59 32.82 45.76
C GLU A 190 80.56 32.16 46.76
N LYS A 191 80.65 30.82 46.76
CA LYS A 191 81.64 30.11 47.58
C LYS A 191 83.08 30.41 47.16
N GLU A 192 83.39 30.45 45.87
CA GLU A 192 84.74 30.79 45.38
C GLU A 192 85.17 32.18 45.85
N ASN A 193 84.25 33.15 45.87
CA ASN A 193 84.50 34.48 46.45
C ASN A 193 84.63 34.45 47.99
N GLU A 194 83.87 33.62 48.70
CA GLU A 194 83.99 33.44 50.17
C GLU A 194 85.33 32.79 50.55
N ASP A 195 85.72 31.71 49.86
CA ASP A 195 87.02 31.03 50.02
C ASP A 195 88.18 32.02 49.71
N LEU A 196 88.06 32.83 48.66
CA LEU A 196 89.03 33.89 48.34
C LEU A 196 89.11 34.97 49.43
N VAL A 197 87.98 35.45 49.96
CA VAL A 197 87.98 36.45 51.04
C VAL A 197 88.59 35.88 52.32
N GLN A 198 88.34 34.61 52.66
CA GLN A 198 89.01 33.98 53.81
C GLN A 198 90.53 33.91 53.63
N SER A 199 91.03 33.65 52.41
CA SER A 199 92.48 33.66 52.14
C SER A 199 93.15 35.02 52.37
N TYR A 200 92.41 36.14 52.23
CA TYR A 200 92.92 37.48 52.58
C TYR A 200 93.06 37.70 54.09
N ASP A 201 92.27 37.00 54.92
CA ASP A 201 92.27 37.17 56.38
C ASP A 201 93.35 36.33 57.08
N ASP A 202 93.69 35.13 56.55
CA ASP A 202 94.87 34.38 56.99
C ASP A 202 96.16 35.20 56.79
N ASP A 203 96.28 35.87 55.62
CA ASP A 203 97.40 36.76 55.29
C ASP A 203 97.51 38.00 56.19
N GLN A 204 96.46 38.41 56.93
CA GLN A 204 96.56 39.57 57.83
C GLN A 204 97.49 39.33 59.03
N ASN A 205 97.70 38.06 59.41
CA ASN A 205 98.44 37.68 60.61
C ASN A 205 99.90 37.25 60.36
N ASP A 206 100.39 37.24 59.12
CA ASP A 206 101.81 37.00 58.84
C ASP A 206 102.70 38.06 59.55
N PRO A 207 103.62 37.64 60.45
CA PRO A 207 104.55 38.54 61.13
C PRO A 207 105.58 39.18 60.18
N ASN A 208 105.86 38.56 59.03
CA ASN A 208 106.83 39.06 58.04
C ASN A 208 106.20 39.94 56.95
N ARG A 209 104.86 40.06 56.93
CA ARG A 209 104.14 40.88 55.95
C ARG A 209 104.64 42.33 55.99
N PRO A 210 105.13 42.92 54.88
CA PRO A 210 105.67 44.27 54.90
C PRO A 210 104.64 45.31 55.35
N ARG A 211 104.88 45.91 56.53
CA ARG A 211 104.02 46.93 57.16
C ARG A 211 104.71 48.29 57.11
N TYR A 212 104.71 48.90 55.92
CA TYR A 212 105.16 50.28 55.75
C TYR A 212 104.14 51.27 56.31
N THR A 213 104.58 52.30 57.04
CA THR A 213 103.72 53.43 57.39
C THR A 213 103.33 54.23 56.13
N THR A 214 102.28 55.05 56.22
CA THR A 214 101.87 55.95 55.12
C THR A 214 102.94 57.00 54.76
N ARG A 215 104.00 57.15 55.58
CA ARG A 215 105.19 57.93 55.26
C ARG A 215 106.17 57.08 54.45
N GLU A 216 106.63 55.96 55.01
CA GLU A 216 107.59 55.07 54.36
C GLU A 216 107.07 54.55 53.01
N LEU A 217 105.77 54.28 52.88
CA LEU A 217 105.17 53.89 51.59
C LEU A 217 105.25 55.01 50.55
N LYS A 218 105.17 56.28 50.96
CA LYS A 218 105.38 57.42 50.03
C LYS A 218 106.84 57.61 49.70
N GLU A 219 107.72 57.48 50.70
CA GLU A 219 109.17 57.59 50.52
C GLU A 219 109.69 56.47 49.61
N LEU A 220 109.22 55.23 49.79
CA LEU A 220 109.47 54.08 48.92
C LEU A 220 108.82 54.20 47.54
N ILE A 221 107.68 54.89 47.39
CA ILE A 221 107.12 55.20 46.06
C ILE A 221 107.99 56.24 45.35
N SER A 222 108.46 57.29 46.04
CA SER A 222 109.42 58.24 45.43
C SER A 222 110.76 57.59 45.12
N GLU A 223 111.35 56.79 46.02
CA GLU A 223 112.57 56.03 45.74
C GLU A 223 112.34 55.03 44.61
N ARG A 224 111.20 54.33 44.57
CA ARG A 224 110.84 53.42 43.47
C ARG A 224 110.77 54.19 42.15
N ASP A 225 110.14 55.35 42.10
CA ASP A 225 109.90 56.07 40.84
C ASP A 225 111.17 56.83 40.39
N GLU A 226 112.02 57.29 41.32
CA GLU A 226 113.40 57.74 41.04
C GLU A 226 114.27 56.58 40.54
N LEU A 227 114.20 55.41 41.18
CA LEU A 227 114.86 54.19 40.72
C LEU A 227 114.31 53.68 39.39
N LEU A 228 113.01 53.86 39.11
CA LEU A 228 112.40 53.51 37.83
C LEU A 228 112.95 54.43 36.73
N THR A 229 112.97 55.74 36.98
CA THR A 229 113.61 56.74 36.10
C THR A 229 115.09 56.42 35.86
N THR A 230 115.80 55.99 36.90
CA THR A 230 117.22 55.61 36.82
C THR A 230 117.42 54.27 36.08
N ILE A 231 116.55 53.29 36.31
CA ILE A 231 116.54 51.98 35.63
C ILE A 231 116.18 52.15 34.16
N ASP A 232 115.24 53.03 33.82
CA ASP A 232 114.86 53.32 32.43
C ASP A 232 115.99 54.05 31.70
N GLY A 233 116.63 55.06 32.32
CA GLY A 233 117.83 55.69 31.75
C GLY A 233 119.04 54.75 31.63
N LEU A 234 119.20 53.79 32.56
CA LEU A 234 120.23 52.74 32.46
C LEU A 234 119.84 51.64 31.44
N ASN A 235 118.55 51.37 31.25
CA ASN A 235 118.04 50.46 30.23
C ASN A 235 118.17 51.06 28.83
N GLU A 236 118.00 52.38 28.68
CA GLU A 236 118.26 53.11 27.43
C GLU A 236 119.75 53.00 27.06
N GLN A 237 120.66 53.31 27.99
CA GLN A 237 122.11 53.11 27.82
C GLN A 237 122.49 51.64 27.58
N LEU A 238 121.81 50.68 28.22
CA LEU A 238 122.00 49.25 27.95
C LEU A 238 121.42 48.82 26.61
N ALA A 239 120.36 49.46 26.10
CA ALA A 239 119.79 49.18 24.78
C ALA A 239 120.70 49.71 23.67
N GLU A 240 121.32 50.86 23.85
CA GLU A 240 122.38 51.38 22.96
C GLU A 240 123.61 50.45 22.91
N LEU A 241 123.90 49.71 23.99
CA LEU A 241 125.10 48.89 24.16
C LEU A 241 124.91 47.37 24.00
N LYS A 242 123.72 46.87 23.64
CA LYS A 242 123.41 45.42 23.64
C LYS A 242 122.99 44.87 22.26
N PRO A 243 123.83 44.03 21.61
CA PRO A 243 123.53 43.50 20.28
C PRO A 243 122.41 42.43 20.30
N PRO A 244 121.65 42.26 19.20
CA PRO A 244 120.46 41.40 19.16
C PRO A 244 120.80 39.92 18.98
N SER A 245 120.16 39.06 19.78
CA SER A 245 120.16 37.59 19.61
C SER A 245 118.75 37.02 19.78
N GLN A 246 118.33 36.15 18.86
CA GLN A 246 116.96 35.59 18.77
C GLN A 246 116.79 34.27 19.57
N LEU A 247 115.67 33.56 19.32
CA LEU A 247 115.33 32.18 19.73
C LEU A 247 114.76 32.05 21.16
N LYS A 248 113.93 31.07 21.58
CA LYS A 248 113.21 29.92 20.96
C LYS A 248 112.13 29.39 21.97
N ALA A 249 111.20 28.48 21.67
CA ALA A 249 110.05 28.53 20.73
C ALA A 249 109.08 27.33 20.97
N LYS A 250 107.77 27.49 20.67
CA LYS A 250 106.70 26.45 20.54
C LYS A 250 106.13 25.76 21.80
N ARG A 251 104.78 25.69 21.90
CA ARG A 251 103.90 24.47 21.91
C ARG A 251 102.44 24.90 22.23
N SER A 252 101.33 24.46 21.62
CA SER A 252 100.92 23.32 20.76
C SER A 252 100.31 22.10 21.49
N ARG A 253 99.02 21.81 21.21
CA ARG A 253 98.54 20.50 20.67
C ARG A 253 97.06 20.47 20.21
N HIS A 254 96.77 19.56 19.27
CA HIS A 254 95.45 19.02 18.88
C HIS A 254 95.37 17.52 19.29
N ILE A 255 94.15 16.96 19.44
CA ILE A 255 93.63 15.56 19.29
C ILE A 255 92.13 15.59 19.72
N SER A 256 91.18 14.70 19.40
CA SER A 256 91.01 13.57 18.43
C SER A 256 89.53 13.09 18.47
N SER A 257 89.04 12.09 17.73
CA SER A 257 89.02 11.85 16.26
C SER A 257 88.52 10.42 15.93
N SER A 258 87.21 10.18 16.04
CA SER A 258 86.51 8.91 15.70
C SER A 258 85.04 9.26 15.38
N ASP A 259 84.35 8.82 14.32
CA ASP A 259 84.52 7.65 13.44
C ASP A 259 84.19 6.31 14.13
N ASP A 260 82.92 5.94 14.09
CA ASP A 260 82.44 4.55 13.94
C ASP A 260 81.07 4.61 13.23
N SER A 261 80.65 3.50 12.59
CA SER A 261 79.49 3.45 11.69
C SER A 261 78.36 2.57 12.22
N ASP A 262 77.14 2.78 11.72
CA ASP A 262 76.18 1.71 11.40
C ASP A 262 75.05 2.27 10.50
N ASP A 263 74.85 1.67 9.33
CA ASP A 263 73.65 1.83 8.50
C ASP A 263 72.64 0.74 8.91
N ASP A 264 71.35 1.08 9.08
CA ASP A 264 70.27 0.08 9.17
C ASP A 264 69.02 0.51 8.37
N GLU A 265 68.61 -0.34 7.42
CA GLU A 265 67.51 -0.12 6.48
C GLU A 265 66.18 -0.58 7.11
N GLY A 266 65.69 0.22 8.05
CA GLY A 266 64.45 -0.03 8.81
C GLY A 266 63.16 0.18 8.02
N HIS A 267 62.97 -0.54 6.91
CA HIS A 267 61.75 -0.47 6.09
C HIS A 267 60.57 -1.20 6.75
N LEU A 268 59.93 -0.55 7.73
CA LEU A 268 58.64 -1.00 8.28
C LEU A 268 57.49 -0.42 7.46
N ALA A 269 56.60 -1.30 7.01
CA ALA A 269 55.29 -0.92 6.49
C ALA A 269 54.28 -1.15 7.61
N ASP A 270 53.53 -0.11 7.99
CA ASP A 270 52.37 -0.25 8.86
C ASP A 270 51.26 -0.93 8.05
N ASN A 271 51.23 -2.25 8.17
CA ASN A 271 50.29 -3.14 7.51
C ASN A 271 49.85 -4.21 8.53
N ASP A 272 49.31 -3.74 9.66
CA ASP A 272 48.35 -4.44 10.52
C ASP A 272 47.08 -3.55 10.45
N ASP A 273 45.88 -3.99 10.06
CA ASP A 273 45.18 -5.26 10.30
C ASP A 273 45.03 -5.57 11.80
N ASP A 274 44.19 -4.77 12.46
CA ASP A 274 43.41 -5.19 13.64
C ASP A 274 41.96 -5.40 13.19
N ASP A 275 41.46 -6.63 13.28
CA ASP A 275 40.09 -7.02 12.95
C ASP A 275 39.07 -6.49 13.99
N ASP A 276 37.85 -6.17 13.55
CA ASP A 276 36.68 -5.90 14.41
C ASP A 276 35.42 -6.53 13.79
N ASP A 277 35.44 -7.87 13.73
CA ASP A 277 34.37 -8.86 13.40
C ASP A 277 33.11 -8.39 12.61
N ASP A 278 33.12 -8.61 11.29
CA ASP A 278 31.88 -8.75 10.49
C ASP A 278 31.22 -10.12 10.77
N GLU A 279 30.36 -10.20 11.80
CA GLU A 279 29.63 -11.44 12.11
C GLU A 279 28.51 -11.72 11.07
N GLU A 280 28.85 -12.49 10.02
CA GLU A 280 27.94 -12.86 8.93
C GLU A 280 26.77 -13.75 9.39
N ALA A 281 25.66 -13.12 9.78
CA ALA A 281 24.39 -13.79 10.04
C ALA A 281 23.71 -14.24 8.72
N ALA A 282 24.13 -15.38 8.18
CA ALA A 282 23.55 -15.95 6.97
C ALA A 282 22.11 -16.48 7.20
N GLU A 283 21.11 -15.81 6.60
CA GLU A 283 19.84 -16.45 6.22
C GLU A 283 19.72 -16.58 4.70
N ALA A 284 19.07 -17.66 4.25
CA ALA A 284 19.18 -18.16 2.89
C ALA A 284 18.27 -17.43 1.88
N ALA A 285 18.71 -17.44 0.61
CA ALA A 285 17.93 -16.89 -0.49
C ALA A 285 16.62 -17.67 -0.73
N ALA A 286 15.54 -16.91 -0.95
CA ALA A 286 14.34 -17.38 -1.61
C ALA A 286 13.91 -16.32 -2.63
N GLU A 287 13.98 -16.65 -3.93
CA GLU A 287 13.30 -15.87 -4.96
C GLU A 287 11.79 -15.96 -4.75
N LEU A 288 11.08 -14.83 -4.80
CA LEU A 288 9.63 -14.81 -4.87
C LEU A 288 9.15 -13.90 -6.01
N GLU A 289 8.54 -14.54 -7.01
CA GLU A 289 7.75 -13.92 -8.07
C GLU A 289 6.53 -13.17 -7.51
N PRO A 290 5.92 -12.24 -8.28
CA PRO A 290 4.86 -11.37 -7.76
C PRO A 290 3.57 -12.15 -7.40
N PRO A 291 3.02 -11.97 -6.18
CA PRO A 291 1.77 -12.61 -5.79
C PRO A 291 0.57 -11.95 -6.49
N VAL A 292 -0.05 -12.69 -7.41
CA VAL A 292 -1.41 -12.44 -7.90
C VAL A 292 -2.40 -12.96 -6.86
N ALA A 293 -3.42 -12.15 -6.55
CA ALA A 293 -4.53 -12.44 -5.63
C ALA A 293 -4.13 -12.67 -4.15
N GLY A 294 -5.02 -12.30 -3.23
CA GLY A 294 -4.74 -12.25 -1.79
C GLY A 294 -5.44 -13.32 -0.97
N GLU A 295 -5.11 -13.38 0.31
CA GLU A 295 -5.82 -14.11 1.37
C GLU A 295 -5.74 -13.33 2.69
N THR A 296 -6.68 -13.57 3.60
CA THR A 296 -6.86 -12.83 4.87
C THR A 296 -6.52 -13.67 6.11
N PRO A 297 -6.26 -13.04 7.29
CA PRO A 297 -5.87 -13.76 8.50
C PRO A 297 -6.94 -14.76 9.01
N PRO A 298 -6.52 -15.86 9.69
CA PRO A 298 -7.41 -16.95 10.07
C PRO A 298 -8.26 -16.64 11.31
N GLY A 299 -9.41 -15.99 11.11
CA GLY A 299 -10.34 -15.70 12.22
C GLY A 299 -11.63 -15.00 11.81
N HIS A 300 -12.59 -15.75 11.24
CA HIS A 300 -13.97 -15.31 10.96
C HIS A 300 -14.11 -13.98 10.19
N ASP A 301 -13.77 -14.00 8.90
CA ASP A 301 -14.85 -13.78 7.91
C ASP A 301 -14.53 -14.51 6.60
N ALA A 302 -15.38 -15.47 6.22
CA ALA A 302 -15.32 -16.09 4.90
C ALA A 302 -16.41 -15.44 4.05
N PRO A 303 -16.14 -15.03 2.80
CA PRO A 303 -17.17 -14.46 1.96
C PRO A 303 -18.34 -15.45 1.87
N VAL A 304 -19.56 -14.99 2.12
CA VAL A 304 -20.77 -15.83 2.10
C VAL A 304 -21.10 -16.18 0.66
N GLN A 305 -20.33 -17.11 0.12
CA GLN A 305 -20.45 -17.62 -1.23
C GLN A 305 -21.76 -18.43 -1.28
N GLY A 306 -22.80 -17.80 -1.80
CA GLY A 306 -24.09 -18.45 -2.04
C GLY A 306 -23.89 -19.75 -2.84
N PRO A 307 -24.76 -20.75 -2.65
CA PRO A 307 -24.55 -22.09 -3.20
C PRO A 307 -24.24 -22.02 -4.69
N LEU A 308 -23.10 -22.64 -5.07
CA LEU A 308 -22.52 -22.60 -6.40
C LEU A 308 -23.62 -22.76 -7.48
N PRO A 309 -23.74 -21.85 -8.47
CA PRO A 309 -24.76 -21.95 -9.50
C PRO A 309 -24.69 -23.33 -10.17
N TYR A 310 -25.76 -24.12 -10.00
CA TYR A 310 -25.84 -25.48 -10.52
C TYR A 310 -25.48 -25.51 -12.02
N GLU A 311 -24.63 -26.44 -12.41
CA GLU A 311 -24.31 -26.68 -13.82
C GLU A 311 -25.61 -26.91 -14.63
N PRO A 312 -25.64 -26.58 -15.94
CA PRO A 312 -26.86 -26.64 -16.76
C PRO A 312 -27.58 -28.01 -16.81
N ASP A 313 -26.93 -29.08 -16.35
CA ASP A 313 -27.51 -30.42 -16.21
C ASP A 313 -28.17 -30.71 -14.85
N ASP A 314 -27.81 -29.99 -13.78
CA ASP A 314 -28.12 -30.43 -12.42
C ASP A 314 -29.37 -29.77 -11.80
N ALA A 315 -29.95 -28.79 -12.50
CA ALA A 315 -31.15 -28.05 -12.11
C ALA A 315 -32.37 -28.95 -11.79
N PRO A 316 -33.18 -28.61 -10.78
CA PRO A 316 -34.18 -29.53 -10.20
C PRO A 316 -35.28 -29.98 -11.18
N TRP A 317 -35.58 -29.19 -12.22
CA TRP A 317 -36.51 -29.59 -13.28
C TRP A 317 -35.99 -30.71 -14.19
N LYS A 318 -34.66 -30.85 -14.35
CA LYS A 318 -34.05 -31.82 -15.30
C LYS A 318 -34.17 -33.27 -14.80
N LYS A 319 -34.07 -33.45 -13.48
CA LYS A 319 -34.10 -34.76 -12.77
C LYS A 319 -35.47 -35.48 -12.81
N SER A 320 -36.51 -34.87 -13.39
CA SER A 320 -37.88 -35.43 -13.47
C SER A 320 -38.25 -36.04 -14.83
N SER A 321 -37.33 -36.09 -15.79
CA SER A 321 -37.63 -36.39 -17.20
C SER A 321 -37.75 -37.88 -17.59
N GLU A 322 -37.84 -38.82 -16.65
CA GLU A 322 -38.28 -40.20 -16.96
C GLU A 322 -39.78 -40.23 -17.26
N SER A 323 -40.10 -39.89 -18.52
CA SER A 323 -41.44 -39.84 -19.11
C SER A 323 -42.30 -41.05 -18.74
N SER A 324 -43.56 -40.78 -18.39
CA SER A 324 -44.57 -41.80 -18.09
C SER A 324 -44.70 -42.87 -19.18
N ILE A 325 -44.42 -42.53 -20.43
CA ILE A 325 -44.41 -43.46 -21.57
C ILE A 325 -43.25 -44.48 -21.46
N ARG A 326 -42.06 -44.08 -21.01
CA ARG A 326 -40.93 -45.00 -20.78
C ARG A 326 -41.24 -45.97 -19.64
N LYS A 327 -41.90 -45.48 -18.59
CA LYS A 327 -42.42 -46.30 -17.47
C LYS A 327 -43.51 -47.27 -17.93
N PHE A 328 -44.39 -46.83 -18.84
CA PHE A 328 -45.42 -47.67 -19.45
C PHE A 328 -44.80 -48.83 -20.24
N PHE A 329 -43.85 -48.56 -21.13
CA PHE A 329 -43.17 -49.60 -21.91
C PHE A 329 -42.33 -50.56 -21.05
N ARG A 330 -41.61 -50.07 -20.03
CA ARG A 330 -40.90 -50.95 -19.07
C ARG A 330 -41.88 -51.94 -18.41
N LYS A 331 -43.08 -51.48 -18.05
CA LYS A 331 -44.13 -52.33 -17.44
C LYS A 331 -44.87 -53.24 -18.44
N LEU A 332 -44.69 -53.04 -19.75
CA LEU A 332 -45.33 -53.82 -20.81
C LEU A 332 -44.39 -54.89 -21.41
N PHE A 333 -43.08 -54.72 -21.26
CA PHE A 333 -42.04 -55.63 -21.78
C PHE A 333 -41.20 -56.34 -20.71
N SER A 334 -41.48 -56.15 -19.42
CA SER A 334 -40.96 -57.03 -18.35
C SER A 334 -41.74 -58.35 -18.32
N ASP A 335 -41.27 -59.32 -19.11
CA ASP A 335 -41.76 -60.71 -19.10
C ASP A 335 -41.30 -61.45 -17.82
N PRO A 336 -42.03 -62.46 -17.31
CA PRO A 336 -41.90 -62.87 -15.91
C PRO A 336 -40.83 -63.95 -15.68
N SER A 337 -39.79 -63.59 -14.93
CA SER A 337 -38.88 -64.54 -14.26
C SER A 337 -38.74 -64.24 -12.76
N ASP A 338 -39.86 -64.03 -12.08
CA ASP A 338 -40.05 -64.44 -10.68
C ASP A 338 -41.56 -64.46 -10.36
N GLY A 339 -42.01 -65.45 -9.58
CA GLY A 339 -43.44 -65.70 -9.38
C GLY A 339 -43.92 -65.39 -7.97
N ASN A 340 -45.02 -64.63 -7.84
CA ASN A 340 -46.15 -65.02 -6.98
C ASN A 340 -47.45 -64.23 -7.29
N ASN A 341 -48.59 -64.82 -6.92
CA ASN A 341 -49.92 -64.22 -6.70
C ASN A 341 -50.64 -63.47 -7.86
N THR A 342 -51.48 -64.22 -8.58
CA THR A 342 -52.96 -64.10 -8.57
C THR A 342 -53.62 -62.71 -8.69
N PHE A 343 -54.36 -62.50 -9.80
CA PHE A 343 -55.28 -61.38 -10.04
C PHE A 343 -56.44 -61.27 -9.01
N PRO A 344 -57.07 -60.09 -8.87
CA PRO A 344 -58.31 -59.89 -9.63
C PRO A 344 -58.39 -58.55 -10.39
N LYS A 345 -58.99 -58.59 -11.59
CA LYS A 345 -59.32 -57.40 -12.40
C LYS A 345 -60.48 -56.63 -11.73
N ARG A 346 -60.47 -55.29 -11.79
CA ARG A 346 -61.62 -54.44 -11.39
C ARG A 346 -61.97 -53.43 -12.50
N SER A 347 -63.25 -53.13 -12.64
CA SER A 347 -63.85 -52.47 -13.80
C SER A 347 -63.90 -50.93 -13.70
N LEU A 348 -63.85 -50.27 -14.85
CA LEU A 348 -64.15 -48.84 -15.01
C LEU A 348 -65.66 -48.58 -14.88
N ALA A 349 -66.20 -48.58 -13.66
CA ALA A 349 -67.54 -48.04 -13.36
C ALA A 349 -67.82 -47.87 -11.86
N THR A 350 -67.57 -46.69 -11.29
CA THR A 350 -68.33 -46.13 -10.14
C THR A 350 -68.09 -44.63 -10.01
N LEU A 351 -69.16 -43.84 -10.22
CA LEU A 351 -69.58 -42.62 -9.49
C LEU A 351 -68.46 -41.65 -9.04
N SER A 352 -68.39 -40.38 -9.48
CA SER A 352 -69.47 -39.39 -9.67
C SER A 352 -70.45 -39.30 -8.51
N LYS A 353 -70.01 -38.71 -7.38
CA LYS A 353 -70.85 -37.99 -6.40
C LYS A 353 -70.00 -37.28 -5.34
N MET A 354 -69.89 -35.95 -5.43
CA MET A 354 -70.24 -34.97 -4.38
C MET A 354 -69.73 -33.58 -4.78
N ALA A 355 -70.59 -32.59 -4.63
CA ALA A 355 -70.27 -31.17 -4.73
C ALA A 355 -70.94 -30.45 -3.54
N LEU A 356 -70.49 -29.22 -3.27
CA LEU A 356 -71.08 -28.25 -2.33
C LEU A 356 -71.02 -28.60 -0.83
N SER A 357 -70.12 -27.91 -0.10
CA SER A 357 -70.38 -27.54 1.30
C SER A 357 -69.63 -26.27 1.71
N ALA A 358 -70.41 -25.20 1.94
CA ALA A 358 -70.12 -24.00 2.75
C ALA A 358 -68.92 -23.07 2.41
N THR A 359 -69.15 -21.79 2.67
CA THR A 359 -68.19 -20.67 2.54
C THR A 359 -67.95 -20.00 3.92
N PRO A 360 -67.62 -18.70 4.08
CA PRO A 360 -66.32 -18.30 4.62
C PRO A 360 -66.36 -17.78 6.07
N GLY A 361 -65.20 -17.79 6.74
CA GLY A 361 -65.00 -17.18 8.06
C GLY A 361 -64.23 -15.86 7.98
N SER A 362 -64.76 -14.80 8.58
CA SER A 362 -64.14 -13.47 8.66
C SER A 362 -64.32 -12.85 10.04
N VAL A 363 -63.21 -12.63 10.75
CA VAL A 363 -63.01 -11.73 11.91
C VAL A 363 -61.50 -11.74 12.20
N SER A 364 -60.80 -10.70 12.66
CA SER A 364 -60.89 -9.23 12.60
C SER A 364 -59.99 -8.70 13.73
N GLY A 365 -58.91 -7.99 13.39
CA GLY A 365 -58.31 -6.97 14.26
C GLY A 365 -57.51 -7.38 15.50
N SER A 366 -56.22 -7.01 15.50
CA SER A 366 -55.67 -6.21 16.59
C SER A 366 -54.55 -5.33 16.03
N ALA A 367 -54.52 -4.06 16.42
CA ALA A 367 -53.48 -3.11 16.03
C ALA A 367 -52.68 -2.72 17.28
N ALA A 368 -51.35 -2.85 17.20
CA ALA A 368 -50.43 -2.40 18.23
C ALA A 368 -49.56 -1.28 17.68
N ALA A 369 -49.65 -0.09 18.27
CA ALA A 369 -48.85 1.06 17.88
C ALA A 369 -47.49 1.05 18.57
N ALA A 370 -46.43 1.38 17.83
CA ALA A 370 -45.10 1.66 18.36
C ALA A 370 -44.64 3.03 17.86
N ALA A 371 -45.06 4.10 18.56
CA ALA A 371 -44.57 5.44 18.29
C ALA A 371 -43.22 5.64 18.99
N ILE A 372 -42.16 5.90 18.22
CA ILE A 372 -40.86 6.36 18.74
C ILE A 372 -40.77 7.86 18.47
N SER A 373 -41.24 8.65 19.42
CA SER A 373 -40.93 10.08 19.49
C SER A 373 -39.53 10.23 20.07
N PHE A 374 -38.62 10.87 19.34
CA PHE A 374 -37.37 11.37 19.92
C PHE A 374 -37.35 12.90 19.79
N SER A 375 -37.27 13.58 20.93
CA SER A 375 -37.17 15.05 21.03
C SER A 375 -36.14 15.38 22.11
N GLY A 376 -35.31 16.38 21.84
CA GLY A 376 -34.03 16.63 22.51
C GLY A 376 -33.12 17.30 21.48
N GLU A 377 -33.25 18.60 21.19
CA GLU A 377 -33.19 19.77 22.08
C GLU A 377 -31.77 20.14 22.52
N ALA A 378 -31.25 21.16 21.83
CA ALA A 378 -30.20 22.12 22.19
C ALA A 378 -29.05 21.71 23.14
N ALA A 379 -27.83 21.68 22.59
CA ALA A 379 -26.62 21.98 23.34
C ALA A 379 -25.51 22.64 22.48
N LYS A 380 -25.58 23.98 22.42
CA LYS A 380 -24.45 24.94 22.29
C LYS A 380 -23.61 24.97 21.01
#